data_AF-A0A432QV31-F1
#
_entry.id   AF-A0A432QV31-F1
#
_cell.length_a   1.000
_cell.length_b   1.000
_cell.length_c   1.000
_cell.angle_alpha   90.00
_cell.angle_beta   90.00
_cell.angle_gamma   90.00
#
_symmetry.space_group_name_H-M   'P 1'
#
loop_
_entity.id
_entity.type
_entity.pdbx_description
1 polymer ?
#
loop_
_entity_poly.entity_id
_entity_poly.type
_entity_poly.pdbx_seq_one_letter_code
_entity_poly.pdbx_strand_id
1 'polypeptide(L)'
;MRRVLFAFFLFSFSCATSQKSSVEPLPFPERNPIGSGVEVPTPLPSSVNSLDECIRHLLFADRYISVSDYPSAKEEIEEAGKTCSKENPDYLYMKAVLLEAEEKRREAYNYYWRAAKRYLKEKNMEQVFKCYSSMLSINPDGKEVKELKPYFEDYDY
;
A
#
# COMPACT_ATOMS: atom_id res chain seq x y z
N MET A 1 -60.10 21.97 -8.13
CA MET A 1 -60.43 21.45 -6.78
C MET A 1 -61.02 20.05 -6.91
N ARG A 2 -60.70 19.15 -5.96
CA ARG A 2 -60.96 17.69 -5.90
C ARG A 2 -59.97 16.85 -6.74
N ARG A 3 -59.38 15.76 -6.24
CA ARG A 3 -59.40 15.06 -4.95
C ARG A 3 -58.11 14.23 -4.84
N VAL A 4 -57.62 14.12 -3.62
CA VAL A 4 -56.55 13.25 -3.11
C VAL A 4 -56.79 11.78 -3.50
N LEU A 5 -55.72 11.02 -3.73
CA LEU A 5 -55.60 9.63 -3.27
C LEU A 5 -54.12 9.21 -3.16
N PHE A 6 -53.71 8.99 -1.90
CA PHE A 6 -52.49 8.31 -1.46
C PHE A 6 -52.54 6.84 -1.88
N ALA A 7 -51.37 6.27 -2.24
CA ALA A 7 -51.11 4.84 -2.10
C ALA A 7 -49.63 4.61 -1.77
N PHE A 8 -49.37 4.37 -0.49
CA PHE A 8 -48.18 3.71 0.03
C PHE A 8 -48.07 2.31 -0.57
N PHE A 9 -46.88 1.92 -1.04
CA PHE A 9 -46.47 0.52 -1.06
C PHE A 9 -45.05 0.41 -0.49
N LEU A 10 -45.03 0.13 0.81
CA LEU A 10 -43.90 -0.46 1.51
C LEU A 10 -43.91 -1.96 1.20
N PHE A 11 -42.86 -2.48 0.58
CA PHE A 11 -42.55 -3.91 0.63
C PHE A 11 -41.13 -4.11 1.15
N SER A 12 -41.05 -4.22 2.47
CA SER A 12 -39.95 -4.82 3.19
C SER A 12 -40.18 -6.34 3.22
N PHE A 13 -39.39 -7.11 2.49
CA PHE A 13 -39.23 -8.53 2.77
C PHE A 13 -37.75 -8.83 2.97
N SER A 14 -37.35 -8.77 4.23
CA SER A 14 -36.17 -9.42 4.76
C SER A 14 -36.25 -10.91 4.48
N CYS A 15 -35.33 -11.44 3.69
CA CYS A 15 -35.07 -12.87 3.66
C CYS A 15 -33.85 -13.14 4.55
N ALA A 16 -34.10 -13.30 5.85
CA ALA A 16 -33.15 -13.91 6.77
C ALA A 16 -33.35 -15.43 6.69
N THR A 17 -32.43 -16.13 6.04
CA THR A 17 -32.30 -17.58 6.21
C THR A 17 -31.03 -17.86 7.00
N SER A 18 -31.22 -18.38 8.20
CA SER A 18 -30.17 -18.90 9.06
C SER A 18 -30.08 -20.40 8.80
N GLN A 19 -28.98 -20.85 8.20
CA GLN A 19 -28.59 -22.25 8.22
C GLN A 19 -27.26 -22.36 8.95
N LYS A 20 -27.32 -22.82 10.20
CA LYS A 20 -26.18 -23.40 10.91
C LYS A 20 -25.80 -24.69 10.18
N SER A 21 -24.77 -24.65 9.34
CA SER A 21 -24.07 -25.85 8.88
C SER A 21 -22.78 -25.96 9.67
N SER A 22 -22.76 -26.89 10.63
CA SER A 22 -21.55 -27.35 11.30
C SER A 22 -20.82 -28.26 10.32
N VAL A 23 -19.84 -27.74 9.59
CA VAL A 23 -18.90 -28.54 8.82
C VAL A 23 -17.59 -28.57 9.61
N GLU A 24 -17.29 -29.73 10.17
CA GLU A 24 -15.99 -30.07 10.73
C GLU A 24 -14.93 -29.95 9.62
N PRO A 25 -13.84 -29.17 9.79
CA PRO A 25 -12.84 -29.06 8.73
C PRO A 25 -12.07 -30.36 8.60
N LEU A 26 -12.22 -31.03 7.45
CA LEU A 26 -11.30 -32.09 7.02
C LEU A 26 -9.90 -31.49 6.81
N PRO A 27 -8.81 -32.22 7.14
CA PRO A 27 -7.46 -31.74 6.89
C PRO A 27 -7.24 -31.59 5.37
N PHE A 28 -6.86 -30.38 4.95
CA PHE A 28 -6.58 -30.08 3.55
C PHE A 28 -5.38 -30.91 3.05
N PRO A 29 -5.47 -31.57 1.88
CA PRO A 29 -4.30 -32.15 1.24
C PRO A 29 -3.40 -31.03 0.69
N GLU A 30 -2.11 -31.14 0.97
CA GLU A 30 -1.05 -30.35 0.32
C GLU A 30 -1.25 -30.35 -1.20
N ARG A 31 -1.48 -29.15 -1.74
CA ARG A 31 -1.31 -28.88 -3.16
C ARG A 31 -0.35 -27.72 -3.30
N ASN A 32 0.87 -28.03 -3.73
CA ASN A 32 1.71 -27.04 -4.41
C ASN A 32 1.03 -26.64 -5.72
N PRO A 33 1.02 -25.34 -6.06
CA PRO A 33 1.26 -24.99 -7.44
C PRO A 33 2.30 -23.87 -7.58
N ILE A 34 3.26 -24.20 -8.45
CA ILE A 34 4.11 -23.33 -9.24
C ILE A 34 3.34 -22.12 -9.79
N GLY A 35 3.93 -20.94 -9.66
CA GLY A 35 3.79 -19.85 -10.63
C GLY A 35 2.54 -18.96 -10.55
N SER A 36 2.47 -18.10 -9.53
CA SER A 36 1.78 -16.81 -9.64
C SER A 36 2.45 -15.82 -8.70
N GLY A 37 3.18 -14.85 -9.26
CA GLY A 37 3.81 -13.75 -8.54
C GLY A 37 2.77 -12.77 -8.01
N VAL A 38 1.95 -13.23 -7.07
CA VAL A 38 1.23 -12.36 -6.14
C VAL A 38 2.21 -12.15 -5.00
N GLU A 39 2.72 -10.93 -4.82
CA GLU A 39 3.43 -10.56 -3.60
C GLU A 39 2.46 -10.83 -2.44
N VAL A 40 2.65 -11.98 -1.80
CA VAL A 40 1.96 -12.32 -0.55
C VAL A 40 2.36 -11.22 0.44
N PRO A 41 1.41 -10.55 1.11
CA PRO A 41 1.74 -9.53 2.09
C PRO A 41 2.77 -10.10 3.06
N THR A 42 3.92 -9.43 3.16
CA THR A 42 5.00 -9.90 4.03
C THR A 42 4.43 -10.09 5.44
N PRO A 43 4.47 -11.29 6.01
CA PRO A 43 3.93 -11.52 7.34
C PRO A 43 4.64 -10.59 8.31
N LEU A 44 3.86 -9.90 9.15
CA LEU A 44 4.40 -9.04 10.19
C LEU A 44 5.40 -9.84 11.03
N PRO A 45 6.56 -9.26 11.40
CA PRO A 45 7.52 -9.93 12.27
C PRO A 45 6.81 -10.42 13.54
N SER A 46 7.16 -11.62 14.01
CA SER A 46 6.56 -12.27 15.19
C SER A 46 6.65 -11.43 16.49
N SER A 47 7.37 -10.31 16.46
CA SER A 47 7.55 -9.36 17.56
C SER A 47 7.25 -7.91 17.14
N VAL A 48 6.07 -7.65 16.56
CA VAL A 48 5.61 -6.29 16.21
C VAL A 48 5.75 -5.30 17.39
N ASN A 49 5.58 -5.77 18.63
CA ASN A 49 5.72 -4.96 19.85
C ASN A 49 7.17 -4.61 20.23
N SER A 50 8.16 -5.23 19.58
CA SER A 50 9.59 -4.90 19.74
C SER A 50 10.10 -3.93 18.66
N LEU A 51 9.26 -3.59 17.68
CA LEU A 51 9.61 -2.66 16.63
C LEU A 51 9.49 -1.22 17.14
N ASP A 52 10.34 -0.36 16.59
CA ASP A 52 10.21 1.09 16.73
C ASP A 52 8.82 1.55 16.28
N GLU A 53 8.25 2.52 16.98
CA GLU A 53 6.87 2.96 16.78
C GLU A 53 6.63 3.47 15.36
N CYS A 54 7.60 4.20 14.79
CA CYS A 54 7.55 4.65 13.40
C CYS A 54 7.42 3.45 12.44
N ILE A 55 8.31 2.47 12.56
CA ILE A 55 8.35 1.30 11.68
C ILE A 55 7.08 0.46 11.80
N ARG A 56 6.54 0.31 13.02
CA ARG A 56 5.29 -0.41 13.27
C ARG A 56 4.12 0.20 12.48
N HIS A 57 3.94 1.51 12.57
CA HIS A 57 2.88 2.20 11.83
C HIS A 57 3.07 2.10 10.30
N LEU A 58 4.31 2.21 9.81
CA LEU A 58 4.61 2.04 8.39
C LEU A 58 4.26 0.64 7.86
N LEU A 59 4.53 -0.42 8.64
CA LEU A 59 4.16 -1.79 8.26
C LEU A 59 2.64 -2.00 8.23
N PHE A 60 1.90 -1.39 9.15
CA PHE A 60 0.43 -1.43 9.10
C PHE A 60 -0.11 -0.66 7.90
N ALA A 61 0.45 0.51 7.60
CA ALA A 61 0.08 1.27 6.40
C ALA A 61 0.28 0.46 5.13
N ASP A 62 1.42 -0.19 4.96
CA ASP A 62 1.70 -1.07 3.81
C ASP A 62 0.67 -2.18 3.67
N ARG A 63 0.36 -2.86 4.78
CA ARG A 63 -0.67 -3.89 4.81
C ARG A 63 -2.03 -3.37 4.38
N TYR A 64 -2.46 -2.22 4.89
CA TYR A 64 -3.74 -1.61 4.52
C TYR A 64 -3.77 -1.21 3.04
N ILE A 65 -2.67 -0.65 2.51
CA ILE A 65 -2.53 -0.34 1.07
C ILE A 65 -2.68 -1.63 0.23
N SER A 66 -2.05 -2.74 0.64
CA SER A 66 -2.10 -4.02 -0.09
C SER A 66 -3.51 -4.60 -0.23
N VAL A 67 -4.41 -4.28 0.72
CA VAL A 67 -5.82 -4.67 0.68
C VAL A 67 -6.75 -3.53 0.24
N SER A 68 -6.17 -2.45 -0.31
CA SER A 68 -6.88 -1.25 -0.80
C SER A 68 -7.69 -0.50 0.26
N ASP A 69 -7.34 -0.65 1.54
CA ASP A 69 -7.90 0.12 2.65
C ASP A 69 -7.13 1.44 2.85
N TYR A 70 -7.27 2.35 1.90
CA TYR A 70 -6.55 3.62 1.91
C TYR A 70 -6.89 4.55 3.09
N PRO A 71 -8.15 4.62 3.59
CA PRO A 71 -8.45 5.39 4.79
C PRO A 71 -7.64 4.93 6.02
N SER A 72 -7.60 3.63 6.31
CA SER A 72 -6.81 3.12 7.43
C SER A 72 -5.30 3.25 7.18
N ALA A 73 -4.84 3.03 5.94
CA ALA A 73 -3.45 3.30 5.59
C ALA A 73 -3.05 4.76 5.86
N LYS A 74 -3.93 5.71 5.53
CA LYS A 74 -3.69 7.14 5.75
C LYS A 74 -3.58 7.46 7.25
N GLU A 75 -4.46 6.91 8.08
CA GLU A 75 -4.38 7.07 9.54
C GLU A 75 -3.03 6.57 10.08
N GLU A 76 -2.59 5.39 9.65
CA GLU A 76 -1.29 4.83 10.04
C GLU A 76 -0.11 5.69 9.56
N ILE A 77 -0.15 6.24 8.35
CA ILE A 77 0.88 7.18 7.85
C ILE A 77 0.87 8.49 8.66
N GLU A 78 -0.29 8.99 9.07
CA GLU A 78 -0.40 10.18 9.91
C GLU A 78 0.17 9.95 11.32
N GLU A 79 -0.10 8.79 11.93
CA GLU A 79 0.49 8.39 13.21
C GLU A 79 2.01 8.19 13.10
N ALA A 80 2.48 7.51 12.04
CA ALA A 80 3.91 7.40 11.74
C ALA A 80 4.56 8.79 11.63
N GLY A 81 3.87 9.77 11.03
CA GLY A 81 4.36 11.14 10.89
C GLY A 81 4.60 11.89 12.21
N LYS A 82 4.08 11.39 13.33
CA LYS A 82 4.31 11.95 14.68
C LYS A 82 5.60 11.43 15.32
N THR A 83 6.05 10.24 14.94
CA THR A 83 7.18 9.54 15.55
C THR A 83 8.39 9.45 14.62
N CYS A 84 8.16 9.23 13.32
CA CYS A 84 9.20 9.26 12.29
C CYS A 84 9.80 10.66 12.13
N SER A 85 11.10 10.71 11.82
CA SER A 85 11.69 11.92 11.24
C SER A 85 11.02 12.24 9.90
N LYS A 86 10.74 13.52 9.63
CA LYS A 86 10.18 13.97 8.34
C LYS A 86 11.10 13.67 7.13
N GLU A 87 12.36 13.36 7.40
CA GLU A 87 13.37 13.00 6.41
C GLU A 87 13.75 11.51 6.45
N ASN A 88 13.07 10.71 7.28
CA ASN A 88 13.22 9.26 7.27
C ASN A 88 12.78 8.72 5.89
N PRO A 89 13.64 7.92 5.21
CA PRO A 89 13.38 7.49 3.85
C PRO A 89 12.18 6.54 3.72
N ASP A 90 11.97 5.64 4.70
CA ASP A 90 10.83 4.70 4.70
C ASP A 90 9.51 5.43 4.86
N TYR A 91 9.45 6.44 5.73
CA TYR A 91 8.29 7.30 5.88
C TYR A 91 7.99 8.08 4.60
N LEU A 92 9.02 8.65 3.96
CA LEU A 92 8.86 9.34 2.68
C LEU A 92 8.38 8.40 1.58
N TYR A 93 8.93 7.19 1.50
CA TYR A 93 8.55 6.16 0.54
C TYR A 93 7.09 5.73 0.72
N MET A 94 6.70 5.35 1.94
CA MET A 94 5.33 4.89 2.21
C MET A 94 4.30 6.00 1.99
N LYS A 95 4.63 7.24 2.29
CA LYS A 95 3.79 8.38 1.92
C LYS A 95 3.65 8.53 0.41
N ALA A 96 4.70 8.29 -0.36
CA ALA A 96 4.63 8.28 -1.82
C ALA A 96 3.72 7.17 -2.34
N VAL A 97 3.84 5.95 -1.78
CA VAL A 97 3.00 4.79 -2.14
C VAL A 97 1.52 5.08 -1.89
N LEU A 98 1.18 5.62 -0.72
CA LEU A 98 -0.21 6.02 -0.43
C LEU A 98 -0.72 7.08 -1.43
N LEU A 99 0.09 8.10 -1.71
CA LEU A 99 -0.28 9.15 -2.68
C LEU A 99 -0.45 8.60 -4.09
N GLU A 100 0.38 7.63 -4.50
CA GLU A 100 0.24 6.96 -5.79
C GLU A 100 -1.04 6.13 -5.86
N ALA A 101 -1.36 5.40 -4.79
CA ALA A 101 -2.60 4.63 -4.65
C ALA A 101 -3.86 5.53 -4.66
N GLU A 102 -3.76 6.75 -4.13
CA GLU A 102 -4.79 7.80 -4.21
C GLU A 102 -4.77 8.58 -5.55
N GLU A 103 -4.02 8.12 -6.56
CA GLU A 103 -3.84 8.74 -7.87
C GLU A 103 -3.22 10.15 -7.87
N LYS A 104 -2.64 10.60 -6.76
CA LYS A 104 -1.92 11.88 -6.61
C LYS A 104 -0.48 11.77 -7.11
N ARG A 105 -0.31 11.28 -8.35
CA ARG A 105 0.97 10.87 -8.93
C ARG A 105 2.06 11.94 -8.90
N ARG A 106 1.71 13.21 -9.13
CA ARG A 106 2.68 14.32 -9.11
C ARG A 106 3.28 14.54 -7.72
N GLU A 107 2.47 14.41 -6.68
CA GLU A 107 2.94 14.53 -5.30
C GLU A 107 3.74 13.30 -4.90
N ALA A 108 3.26 12.09 -5.25
CA ALA A 108 3.97 10.84 -5.04
C ALA A 108 5.39 10.87 -5.63
N TYR A 109 5.53 11.32 -6.89
CA TYR A 109 6.82 11.46 -7.57
C TYR A 109 7.84 12.29 -6.75
N ASN A 110 7.40 13.41 -6.16
CA ASN A 110 8.28 14.25 -5.34
C ASN A 110 8.73 13.53 -4.05
N TYR A 111 7.85 12.73 -3.44
CA TYR A 111 8.20 11.94 -2.26
C TYR A 111 9.13 10.78 -2.59
N TYR A 112 8.88 10.05 -3.69
CA TYR A 112 9.81 9.03 -4.19
C TYR A 112 11.19 9.60 -4.45
N TRP A 113 11.29 10.78 -5.07
CA TRP A 113 12.58 11.42 -5.29
C TRP A 113 13.32 11.74 -3.98
N ARG A 114 12.59 12.26 -2.99
CA ARG A 114 13.18 12.56 -1.67
C ARG A 114 13.64 11.29 -0.96
N ALA A 115 12.86 10.23 -0.99
CA ALA A 115 13.21 8.92 -0.43
C ALA A 115 14.44 8.35 -1.14
N ALA A 116 14.45 8.31 -2.48
CA ALA A 116 15.57 7.82 -3.29
C ALA A 116 16.89 8.48 -2.90
N LYS A 117 16.93 9.81 -2.79
CA LYS A 117 18.15 10.54 -2.37
C LYS A 117 18.65 10.17 -0.98
N ARG A 118 17.75 9.81 -0.07
CA ARG A 118 18.10 9.40 1.29
C ARG A 118 18.66 7.97 1.27
N TYR A 119 17.96 7.04 0.63
CA TYR A 119 18.46 5.67 0.44
C TYR A 119 19.79 5.60 -0.32
N LEU A 120 20.01 6.49 -1.30
CA LEU A 120 21.26 6.58 -2.04
C LEU A 120 22.45 6.92 -1.12
N LYS A 121 22.24 7.85 -0.16
CA LYS A 121 23.26 8.19 0.85
C LYS A 121 23.55 7.04 1.80
N GLU A 122 22.54 6.24 2.09
CA GLU A 122 22.63 5.03 2.92
C GLU A 122 23.15 3.81 2.14
N LYS A 123 23.39 3.96 0.82
CA LYS A 123 23.78 2.88 -0.10
C LYS A 123 22.77 1.73 -0.16
N ASN A 124 21.50 1.99 0.16
CA ASN A 124 20.42 1.02 0.07
C ASN A 124 19.85 0.95 -1.35
N MET A 125 20.60 0.34 -2.27
CA MET A 125 20.30 0.37 -3.70
C MET A 125 19.00 -0.33 -4.08
N GLU A 126 18.56 -1.34 -3.31
CA GLU A 126 17.26 -1.98 -3.53
C GLU A 126 16.12 -0.97 -3.36
N GLN A 127 16.16 -0.15 -2.31
CA GLN A 127 15.14 0.85 -2.06
C GLN A 127 15.23 2.03 -3.04
N VAL A 128 16.45 2.39 -3.48
CA VAL A 128 16.62 3.35 -4.58
C VAL A 128 15.96 2.82 -5.84
N PHE A 129 16.13 1.54 -6.17
CA PHE A 129 15.52 0.93 -7.36
C PHE A 129 13.98 0.93 -7.29
N LYS A 130 13.40 0.65 -6.12
CA LYS A 130 11.94 0.74 -5.92
C LYS A 130 11.43 2.17 -6.18
N CYS A 131 12.10 3.17 -5.60
CA CYS A 131 11.75 4.58 -5.85
C CYS A 131 11.90 4.95 -7.32
N TYR A 132 13.00 4.55 -7.95
CA TYR A 132 13.29 4.80 -9.36
C TYR A 132 12.20 4.20 -10.26
N SER A 133 11.81 2.95 -10.02
CA SER A 133 10.79 2.25 -10.81
C SER A 133 9.43 2.94 -10.73
N SER A 134 9.00 3.36 -9.53
CA SER A 134 7.77 4.15 -9.36
C SER A 134 7.87 5.54 -10.03
N MET A 135 9.02 6.21 -9.96
CA MET A 135 9.21 7.49 -10.64
C MET A 135 9.18 7.34 -12.17
N LEU A 136 9.79 6.27 -12.69
CA LEU A 136 9.80 5.91 -14.10
C LEU A 136 8.38 5.63 -14.61
N SER A 137 7.53 4.94 -13.85
CA SER A 137 6.13 4.68 -14.23
C SER A 137 5.27 5.95 -14.27
N ILE A 138 5.57 6.93 -13.43
CA ILE A 138 4.83 8.20 -13.34
C ILE A 138 5.28 9.21 -14.40
N ASN A 139 6.59 9.42 -14.55
CA ASN A 139 7.16 10.38 -15.49
C ASN A 139 8.54 9.89 -16.01
N PRO A 140 8.55 9.10 -17.09
CA PRO A 140 9.78 8.51 -17.61
C PRO A 140 10.84 9.54 -18.05
N ASP A 141 10.39 10.70 -18.52
CA ASP A 141 11.27 11.77 -19.02
C ASP A 141 11.72 12.76 -17.94
N GLY A 142 11.29 12.53 -16.69
CA GLY A 142 11.62 13.35 -15.54
C GLY A 142 13.12 13.51 -15.34
N LYS A 143 13.55 14.71 -14.97
CA LYS A 143 14.98 14.99 -14.76
C LYS A 143 15.58 14.11 -13.65
N GLU A 144 14.79 13.82 -12.62
CA GLU A 144 15.21 12.99 -11.48
C GLU A 144 15.34 11.51 -11.88
N VAL A 145 14.48 11.01 -12.77
CA VAL A 145 14.61 9.66 -13.36
C VAL A 145 15.92 9.56 -14.16
N LYS A 146 16.23 10.57 -14.97
CA LYS A 146 17.49 10.65 -15.72
C LYS A 146 18.72 10.71 -14.81
N GLU A 147 18.60 11.34 -13.63
CA GLU A 147 19.65 11.40 -12.61
C GLU A 147 19.90 10.04 -11.94
N LEU A 148 18.85 9.25 -11.70
CA LEU A 148 18.95 7.92 -11.08
C LEU A 148 19.31 6.81 -12.06
N LYS A 149 19.01 6.98 -13.35
CA LYS A 149 19.22 5.96 -14.38
C LYS A 149 20.64 5.36 -14.42
N PRO A 150 21.74 6.15 -14.32
CA PRO A 150 23.10 5.60 -14.37
C PRO A 150 23.46 4.62 -13.25
N TYR A 151 22.68 4.56 -12.16
CA TYR A 151 22.90 3.61 -11.07
C TYR A 151 22.39 2.18 -11.39
N PHE A 152 21.62 2.02 -12.47
CA PHE A 152 20.96 0.76 -12.84
C PHE A 152 21.22 0.34 -14.28
N GLU A 153 21.99 1.12 -15.03
CA GLU A 153 22.53 0.67 -16.32
C GLU A 153 23.74 -0.21 -16.03
N ASP A 154 23.58 -1.51 -16.23
CA ASP A 154 24.74 -2.37 -16.42
C ASP A 154 25.43 -1.90 -17.70
N TYR A 155 26.69 -1.49 -17.60
CA TYR A 155 27.51 -1.25 -18.78
C TYR A 155 27.72 -2.61 -19.45
N ASP A 156 26.81 -2.99 -20.34
CA ASP A 156 27.01 -4.07 -21.30
C ASP A 156 28.27 -3.73 -22.12
N TYR A 157 29.40 -4.32 -21.73
CA TYR A 157 30.67 -4.32 -22.46
C TYR A 157 30.88 -5.67 -23.15
#